data_AF-A0A1J0TP44-F1
#
_entry.id   AF-A0A1J0TP44-F1
#
_cell.length_a   1.000
_cell.length_b   1.000
_cell.length_c   1.000
_cell.angle_alpha   90.00
_cell.angle_beta   90.00
_cell.angle_gamma   90.00
#
_symmetry.space_group_name_H-M   'P 1'
#
loop_
_entity.id
_entity.type
_entity.pdbx_description
1 polymer ?
#
loop_
_entity_poly.entity_id
_entity_poly.type
_entity_poly.pdbx_seq_one_letter_code
_entity_poly.pdbx_strand_id
1 'polypeptide(L)'
;MSITRCDEVTAARWIEERPEDWSRLATRGPVCFDRYARLRIIPDPSYPGQSEHEAHVDPGAVHDTDQIGVVLAELARYTGTPDDCYFLVWDGWPSFRPGDPMPKVSIPNRDFFLFHGTLADFPDWNSQIEALLDDIEAPTPAFVWPADRAWCVTCDVDPHFATIGGSAEAIATLVALQEVDVVEDDPDREPPYYY
;
A
#
# COMPACT_ATOMS: atom_id res chain seq x y z
N MET A 1 18.04 6.43 -8.78
CA MET A 1 17.12 5.28 -8.83
C MET A 1 17.67 4.22 -7.90
N SER A 2 17.16 4.20 -6.67
CA SER A 2 17.57 3.23 -5.64
C SER A 2 16.63 2.05 -5.55
N ILE A 3 15.43 2.14 -6.15
CA ILE A 3 14.47 1.04 -6.12
C ILE A 3 14.99 -0.11 -6.99
N THR A 4 15.05 -1.29 -6.39
CA THR A 4 15.52 -2.52 -7.04
C THR A 4 14.59 -3.68 -6.75
N ARG A 5 14.57 -4.68 -7.64
CA ARG A 5 13.88 -5.96 -7.41
C ARG A 5 14.75 -6.83 -6.51
N CYS A 6 14.15 -7.46 -5.50
CA CYS A 6 14.88 -8.35 -4.59
C CYS A 6 15.06 -9.75 -5.18
N ASP A 7 16.26 -10.31 -5.04
CA ASP A 7 16.61 -11.69 -5.44
C ASP A 7 16.32 -12.73 -4.34
N GLU A 8 15.96 -12.28 -3.14
CA GLU A 8 15.36 -13.07 -2.07
C GLU A 8 14.17 -12.34 -1.44
N VAL A 9 13.29 -13.11 -0.79
CA VAL A 9 12.02 -12.60 -0.26
C VAL A 9 11.90 -12.69 1.26
N THR A 10 13.01 -12.92 1.95
CA THR A 10 13.01 -13.19 3.41
C THR A 10 12.42 -12.02 4.22
N ALA A 11 12.61 -10.79 3.76
CA ALA A 11 12.05 -9.58 4.35
C ALA A 11 10.51 -9.55 4.39
N ALA A 12 9.85 -10.30 3.50
CA ALA A 12 8.39 -10.38 3.40
C ALA A 12 7.78 -11.61 4.11
N ARG A 13 8.59 -12.51 4.68
CA ARG A 13 8.09 -13.73 5.36
C ARG A 13 7.05 -13.45 6.44
N TRP A 14 7.17 -12.32 7.13
CA TRP A 14 6.24 -11.96 8.18
C TRP A 14 4.82 -11.67 7.66
N ILE A 15 4.69 -11.26 6.39
CA ILE A 15 3.41 -11.16 5.67
C ILE A 15 2.92 -12.55 5.26
N GLU A 16 3.78 -13.40 4.69
CA GLU A 16 3.41 -14.77 4.27
C GLU A 16 2.91 -15.64 5.42
N GLU A 17 3.50 -15.46 6.61
CA GLU A 17 3.21 -16.24 7.81
C GLU A 17 2.04 -15.67 8.64
N ARG A 18 1.30 -14.69 8.11
CA ARG A 18 0.13 -14.12 8.76
C ARG A 18 -1.02 -15.13 8.87
N PRO A 19 -1.65 -15.30 10.05
CA PRO A 19 -2.75 -16.25 10.24
C PRO A 19 -4.09 -15.78 9.67
N GLU A 20 -4.20 -14.53 9.25
CA GLU A 20 -5.47 -13.94 8.81
C GLU A 20 -5.94 -14.50 7.46
N ASP A 21 -7.25 -14.39 7.21
CA ASP A 21 -7.80 -14.77 5.90
C ASP A 21 -7.11 -13.97 4.79
N TRP A 22 -6.79 -14.65 3.68
CA TRP A 22 -6.00 -14.07 2.61
C TRP A 22 -6.63 -12.82 2.01
N SER A 23 -7.97 -12.79 1.88
CA SER A 23 -8.68 -11.68 1.24
C SER A 23 -8.60 -10.43 2.12
N ARG A 24 -8.74 -10.63 3.44
CA ARG A 24 -8.55 -9.58 4.44
C ARG A 24 -7.09 -9.13 4.50
N LEU A 25 -6.13 -10.06 4.49
CA LEU A 25 -4.71 -9.70 4.51
C LEU A 25 -4.32 -8.87 3.29
N ALA A 26 -4.78 -9.27 2.10
CA ALA A 26 -4.52 -8.54 0.86
C ALA A 26 -5.09 -7.11 0.91
N THR A 27 -6.33 -6.95 1.36
CA THR A 27 -7.07 -5.66 1.30
C THR A 27 -6.88 -4.75 2.51
N ARG A 28 -6.69 -5.32 3.70
CA ARG A 28 -6.68 -4.61 5.00
C ARG A 28 -5.33 -4.71 5.71
N GLY A 29 -4.42 -5.53 5.20
CA GLY A 29 -3.09 -5.69 5.77
C GLY A 29 -3.06 -6.54 7.05
N PRO A 30 -1.87 -6.65 7.66
CA PRO A 30 -1.65 -7.45 8.86
C PRO A 30 -2.18 -6.76 10.12
N VAL A 31 -2.77 -7.56 11.03
CA VAL A 31 -3.23 -7.06 12.34
C VAL A 31 -2.23 -7.34 13.44
N CYS A 32 -1.25 -6.44 13.51
CA CYS A 32 -0.15 -6.46 14.46
C CYS A 32 0.36 -5.07 14.87
N PHE A 33 -0.40 -4.01 14.60
CA PHE A 33 -0.06 -2.63 14.97
C PHE A 33 -0.99 -2.08 16.06
N ASP A 34 -0.56 -0.99 16.71
CA ASP A 34 -1.30 -0.39 17.83
C ASP A 34 -2.61 0.28 17.38
N ARG A 35 -2.58 0.93 16.21
CA ARG A 35 -3.71 1.69 15.64
C ARG A 35 -3.75 1.56 14.13
N TYR A 36 -4.93 1.84 13.58
CA TYR A 36 -5.22 1.74 12.16
C TYR A 36 -5.94 2.98 11.65
N ALA A 37 -5.70 3.30 10.39
CA ALA A 37 -6.42 4.30 9.62
C ALA A 37 -6.61 3.82 8.18
N ARG A 38 -7.50 4.48 7.45
CA ARG A 38 -7.66 4.33 6.01
C ARG A 38 -7.37 5.66 5.32
N LEU A 39 -6.49 5.63 4.33
CA LEU A 39 -6.40 6.66 3.31
C LEU A 39 -7.50 6.39 2.29
N ARG A 40 -8.50 7.26 2.24
CA ARG A 40 -9.62 7.18 1.31
C ARG A 40 -9.21 7.82 -0.02
N ILE A 41 -8.77 6.99 -0.98
CA ILE A 41 -8.36 7.43 -2.32
C ILE A 41 -9.53 8.17 -2.99
N ILE A 42 -10.73 7.62 -2.81
CA ILE A 42 -12.00 8.31 -2.98
C ILE A 42 -12.83 8.21 -1.69
N PRO A 43 -13.83 9.09 -1.45
CA PRO A 43 -14.64 9.05 -0.24
C PRO A 43 -15.39 7.72 -0.05
N ASP A 44 -15.80 7.43 1.20
CA ASP A 44 -16.66 6.26 1.45
C ASP A 44 -18.04 6.44 0.79
N PRO A 45 -18.69 5.32 0.38
CA PRO A 45 -20.05 5.35 -0.15
C PRO A 45 -21.02 6.03 0.82
N SER A 46 -21.84 6.92 0.29
CA SER A 46 -22.82 7.71 1.04
C SER A 46 -24.14 6.96 1.27
N TYR A 47 -24.39 5.86 0.57
CA TYR A 47 -25.56 5.00 0.75
C TYR A 47 -25.26 3.53 0.38
N PRO A 48 -26.01 2.56 0.94
CA PRO A 48 -25.84 1.15 0.60
C PRO A 48 -26.07 0.87 -0.89
N GLY A 49 -25.14 0.13 -1.50
CA GLY A 49 -25.23 -0.26 -2.91
C GLY A 49 -24.86 0.84 -3.91
N GLN A 50 -24.23 1.93 -3.45
CA GLN A 50 -23.64 2.93 -4.34
C GLN A 50 -22.57 2.29 -5.22
N SER A 51 -22.57 2.61 -6.51
CA SER A 51 -21.50 2.23 -7.43
C SER A 51 -20.34 3.22 -7.33
N GLU A 52 -19.11 2.72 -7.47
CA GLU A 52 -17.91 3.56 -7.49
C GLU A 52 -17.96 4.64 -8.60
N HIS A 53 -18.63 4.35 -9.72
CA HIS A 53 -18.81 5.31 -10.82
C HIS A 53 -19.65 6.54 -10.44
N GLU A 54 -20.39 6.47 -9.34
CA GLU A 54 -21.16 7.58 -8.78
C GLU A 54 -20.33 8.43 -7.81
N ALA A 55 -19.10 8.01 -7.48
CA ALA A 55 -18.21 8.77 -6.63
C ALA A 55 -17.77 10.05 -7.35
N HIS A 56 -17.99 11.19 -6.72
CA HIS A 56 -17.50 12.47 -7.21
C HIS A 56 -16.06 12.67 -6.78
N VAL A 57 -15.13 12.38 -7.69
CA VAL A 57 -13.72 12.73 -7.56
C VAL A 57 -13.52 14.11 -8.19
N ASP A 58 -12.81 15.01 -7.50
CA ASP A 58 -12.44 16.31 -8.08
C ASP A 58 -11.58 16.04 -9.34
N PRO A 59 -11.85 16.66 -10.50
CA PRO A 59 -11.01 16.55 -11.69
C PRO A 59 -9.52 16.91 -11.47
N GLY A 60 -9.18 17.61 -10.39
CA GLY A 60 -7.82 17.89 -9.96
C GLY A 60 -7.27 16.99 -8.83
N ALA A 61 -7.96 15.89 -8.50
CA ALA A 61 -7.51 14.96 -7.47
C ALA A 61 -6.15 14.34 -7.82
N VAL A 62 -5.32 14.18 -6.80
CA VAL A 62 -3.99 13.58 -6.92
C VAL A 62 -4.14 12.09 -7.20
N HIS A 63 -3.25 11.54 -8.05
CA HIS A 63 -3.27 10.11 -8.38
C HIS A 63 -3.08 9.26 -7.11
N ASP A 64 -3.59 8.03 -7.11
CA ASP A 64 -3.55 7.12 -5.96
C ASP A 64 -2.14 7.01 -5.35
N THR A 65 -1.15 6.80 -6.21
CA THR A 65 0.28 6.74 -5.85
C THR A 65 0.76 8.03 -5.18
N ASP A 66 0.30 9.19 -5.63
CA ASP A 66 0.72 10.47 -5.05
C ASP A 66 0.11 10.66 -3.66
N GLN A 67 -1.15 10.26 -3.45
CA GLN A 67 -1.78 10.27 -2.13
C GLN A 67 -1.06 9.32 -1.15
N ILE A 68 -0.67 8.13 -1.62
CA ILE A 68 0.17 7.21 -0.85
C ILE A 68 1.53 7.86 -0.54
N GLY A 69 2.12 8.59 -1.49
CA GLY A 69 3.38 9.31 -1.31
C GLY A 69 3.34 10.33 -0.19
N VAL A 70 2.24 11.09 -0.06
CA VAL A 70 2.03 12.01 1.07
C VAL A 70 2.02 11.27 2.41
N VAL A 71 1.31 10.14 2.49
CA VAL A 71 1.26 9.30 3.70
C VAL A 71 2.65 8.75 4.04
N LEU A 72 3.37 8.22 3.06
CA LEU A 72 4.71 7.66 3.26
C LEU A 72 5.73 8.71 3.71
N ALA A 73 5.63 9.93 3.19
CA ALA A 73 6.49 11.04 3.59
C ALA A 73 6.32 11.41 5.08
N GLU A 74 5.09 11.35 5.62
CA GLU A 74 4.85 11.57 7.04
C GLU A 74 5.23 10.35 7.90
N LEU A 75 4.95 9.13 7.42
CA LEU A 75 5.36 7.88 8.07
C LEU A 75 6.88 7.70 8.18
N ALA A 76 7.67 8.37 7.33
CA ALA A 76 9.13 8.37 7.40
C ALA A 76 9.68 8.86 8.76
N ARG A 77 8.92 9.69 9.49
CA ARG A 77 9.30 10.17 10.83
C ARG A 77 9.06 9.13 11.94
N TYR A 78 8.30 8.08 11.63
CA TYR A 78 7.83 7.07 12.58
C TYR A 78 8.50 5.70 12.35
N THR A 79 9.71 5.71 11.79
CA THR A 79 10.57 4.53 11.64
C THR A 79 12.03 4.91 11.89
N GLY A 80 12.82 3.98 12.42
CA GLY A 80 14.27 4.10 12.51
C GLY A 80 15.00 3.74 11.22
N THR A 81 14.29 3.21 10.21
CA THR A 81 14.86 2.70 8.96
C THR A 81 14.16 3.26 7.71
N PRO A 82 14.06 4.60 7.53
CA PRO A 82 13.39 5.20 6.37
C PRO A 82 14.11 4.96 5.03
N ASP A 83 15.42 4.64 5.09
CA ASP A 83 16.24 4.33 3.91
C ASP A 83 16.30 2.82 3.60
N ASP A 84 15.53 2.01 4.33
CA ASP A 84 15.49 0.55 4.19
C ASP A 84 14.04 0.10 4.23
N CYS A 85 13.36 0.22 3.09
CA CYS A 85 11.94 -0.06 2.93
C CYS A 85 11.68 -1.08 1.83
N TYR A 86 10.57 -1.78 1.98
CA TYR A 86 10.16 -2.87 1.12
C TYR A 86 8.79 -2.59 0.52
N PHE A 87 8.62 -3.00 -0.73
CA PHE A 87 7.41 -2.79 -1.50
C PHE A 87 7.00 -4.11 -2.15
N LEU A 88 5.81 -4.61 -1.84
CA LEU A 88 5.22 -5.73 -2.59
C LEU A 88 4.37 -5.19 -3.71
N VAL A 89 4.60 -5.67 -4.91
CA VAL A 89 3.81 -5.32 -6.09
C VAL A 89 3.14 -6.58 -6.61
N TRP A 90 1.83 -6.52 -6.82
CA TRP A 90 1.05 -7.67 -7.27
C TRP A 90 1.51 -8.14 -8.65
N ASP A 91 1.77 -9.43 -8.81
CA ASP A 91 2.28 -9.99 -10.06
C ASP A 91 1.25 -10.02 -11.19
N GLY A 92 -0.01 -9.73 -10.89
CA GLY A 92 -1.12 -9.64 -11.85
C GLY A 92 -1.17 -8.33 -12.64
N TRP A 93 -0.35 -7.34 -12.28
CA TRP A 93 -0.21 -6.12 -13.08
C TRP A 93 0.35 -6.44 -14.48
N PRO A 94 -0.10 -5.75 -15.55
CA PRO A 94 0.36 -6.00 -16.93
C PRO A 94 1.87 -5.83 -17.13
N SER A 95 2.53 -5.10 -16.24
CA SER A 95 3.98 -4.86 -16.23
C SER A 95 4.81 -6.12 -16.02
N PHE A 96 4.21 -7.19 -15.49
CA PHE A 96 4.90 -8.45 -15.27
C PHE A 96 4.53 -9.49 -16.32
N ARG A 97 5.57 -10.09 -16.92
CA ARG A 97 5.38 -11.12 -17.93
C ARG A 97 5.21 -12.50 -17.28
N PRO A 98 4.39 -13.39 -17.87
CA PRO A 98 4.37 -14.79 -17.47
C PRO A 98 5.77 -15.41 -17.54
N GLY A 99 6.18 -16.11 -16.47
CA GLY A 99 7.49 -16.75 -16.40
C GLY A 99 8.65 -15.84 -16.00
N ASP A 100 8.37 -14.66 -15.45
CA ASP A 100 9.38 -13.84 -14.80
C ASP A 100 10.17 -14.67 -13.76
N PRO A 101 11.52 -14.70 -13.83
CA PRO A 101 12.34 -15.60 -13.02
C PRO A 101 12.56 -15.13 -11.58
N MET A 102 12.12 -13.90 -11.23
CA MET A 102 12.32 -13.37 -9.88
C MET A 102 11.50 -14.13 -8.84
N PRO A 103 12.01 -14.28 -7.61
CA PRO A 103 11.26 -14.94 -6.56
C PRO A 103 9.99 -14.15 -6.23
N LYS A 104 8.96 -14.88 -5.81
CA LYS A 104 7.67 -14.34 -5.42
C LYS A 104 7.41 -14.55 -3.94
N VAL A 105 6.68 -13.59 -3.38
CA VAL A 105 6.05 -13.66 -2.07
C VAL A 105 4.63 -14.12 -2.31
N SER A 106 4.22 -15.20 -1.65
CA SER A 106 2.92 -15.83 -1.90
C SER A 106 2.05 -15.81 -0.64
N ILE A 107 0.88 -15.19 -0.75
CA ILE A 107 -0.25 -15.45 0.15
C ILE A 107 -1.31 -16.22 -0.65
N PRO A 108 -2.30 -16.88 -0.03
CA PRO A 108 -3.31 -17.59 -0.81
C PRO A 108 -3.99 -16.66 -1.84
N ASN A 109 -4.05 -17.09 -3.10
CA ASN A 109 -4.65 -16.38 -4.24
C ASN A 109 -3.98 -15.06 -4.68
N ARG A 110 -2.84 -14.67 -4.09
CA ARG A 110 -2.07 -13.49 -4.50
C ARG A 110 -0.57 -13.76 -4.43
N ASP A 111 0.11 -13.49 -5.54
CA ASP A 111 1.56 -13.51 -5.62
C ASP A 111 2.09 -12.08 -5.83
N PHE A 112 3.24 -11.79 -5.25
CA PHE A 112 3.86 -10.47 -5.33
C PHE A 112 5.34 -10.57 -5.67
N PHE A 113 5.84 -9.58 -6.41
CA PHE A 113 7.27 -9.31 -6.47
C PHE A 113 7.68 -8.36 -5.36
N LEU A 114 8.82 -8.64 -4.74
CA LEU A 114 9.40 -7.79 -3.71
C LEU A 114 10.39 -6.81 -4.32
N PHE A 115 10.25 -5.54 -3.96
CA PHE A 115 11.17 -4.47 -4.27
C PHE A 115 11.72 -3.88 -2.97
N HIS A 116 12.90 -3.29 -3.07
CA HIS A 116 13.59 -2.60 -1.98
C HIS A 116 14.03 -1.21 -2.42
N GLY A 117 13.98 -0.24 -1.51
CA GLY A 117 14.38 1.14 -1.76
C GLY A 117 14.22 2.02 -0.52
N THR A 118 14.34 3.33 -0.71
CA THR A 118 14.15 4.32 0.36
C THR A 118 12.77 4.98 0.25
N LEU A 119 12.25 5.54 1.34
CA LEU A 119 11.04 6.37 1.26
C LEU A 119 11.26 7.65 0.45
N ALA A 120 12.49 8.15 0.40
CA ALA A 120 12.86 9.31 -0.39
C ALA A 120 12.78 9.06 -1.91
N ASP A 121 12.78 7.79 -2.35
CA ASP A 121 12.59 7.41 -3.75
C ASP A 121 11.13 7.41 -4.20
N PHE A 122 10.19 7.30 -3.25
CA PHE A 122 8.77 7.10 -3.56
C PHE A 122 8.11 8.23 -4.35
N PRO A 123 8.45 9.53 -4.15
CA PRO A 123 7.93 10.60 -5.01
C PRO A 123 8.19 10.40 -6.50
N ASP A 124 9.26 9.68 -6.84
CA ASP A 124 9.63 9.35 -8.22
C ASP A 124 9.24 7.91 -8.60
N TRP A 125 8.41 7.22 -7.79
CA TRP A 125 8.04 5.81 -7.95
C TRP A 125 7.65 5.47 -9.38
N ASN A 126 6.70 6.24 -9.97
CA ASN A 126 6.20 5.95 -11.31
C ASN A 126 7.33 5.92 -12.34
N SER A 127 8.12 6.99 -12.40
CA SER A 127 9.23 7.10 -13.36
C SER A 127 10.31 6.03 -13.15
N GLN A 128 10.59 5.66 -11.89
CA GLN A 128 11.59 4.63 -11.57
C GLN A 128 11.07 3.25 -11.99
N ILE A 129 9.83 2.90 -11.64
CA ILE A 129 9.29 1.58 -11.92
C ILE A 129 9.01 1.38 -13.42
N GLU A 130 8.51 2.39 -14.12
CA GLU A 130 8.38 2.39 -15.58
C GLU A 130 9.73 2.05 -16.25
N ALA A 131 10.80 2.73 -15.83
CA ALA A 131 12.15 2.48 -16.34
C ALA A 131 12.69 1.10 -15.93
N LEU A 132 12.37 0.62 -14.72
CA LEU A 132 12.83 -0.67 -14.20
C LEU A 132 12.19 -1.86 -14.94
N LEU A 133 10.91 -1.72 -15.25
CA LEU A 133 10.08 -2.78 -15.82
C LEU A 133 9.96 -2.70 -17.35
N ASP A 134 10.51 -1.64 -17.96
CA ASP A 134 10.36 -1.34 -19.39
C ASP A 134 8.87 -1.27 -19.78
N ASP A 135 8.11 -0.48 -19.01
CA ASP A 135 6.67 -0.31 -19.14
C ASP A 135 6.28 1.18 -19.11
N ILE A 136 5.04 1.49 -19.51
CA ILE A 136 4.49 2.85 -19.61
C ILE A 136 3.63 3.25 -18.41
N GLU A 137 3.30 2.30 -17.54
CA GLU A 137 2.49 2.51 -16.35
C GLU A 137 3.12 1.76 -15.19
N ALA A 138 3.43 2.47 -14.11
CA ALA A 138 3.98 1.86 -12.92
C ALA A 138 2.87 1.28 -12.03
N PRO A 139 2.95 0.00 -11.66
CA PRO A 139 2.01 -0.59 -10.73
C PRO A 139 2.15 0.02 -9.32
N THR A 140 1.03 0.35 -8.70
CA THR A 140 0.97 0.75 -7.29
C THR A 140 1.36 -0.43 -6.40
N PRO A 141 2.22 -0.21 -5.38
CA PRO A 141 2.59 -1.29 -4.46
C PRO A 141 1.43 -1.66 -3.54
N ALA A 142 1.16 -2.96 -3.44
CA ALA A 142 0.14 -3.55 -2.60
C ALA A 142 0.50 -3.50 -1.11
N PHE A 143 1.78 -3.56 -0.76
CA PHE A 143 2.26 -3.37 0.61
C PHE A 143 3.51 -2.51 0.61
N VAL A 144 3.64 -1.65 1.61
CA VAL A 144 4.85 -0.87 1.90
C VAL A 144 5.15 -0.95 3.40
N TRP A 145 6.39 -1.25 3.77
CA TRP A 145 6.84 -1.22 5.17
C TRP A 145 8.35 -0.97 5.28
N PRO A 146 8.82 -0.36 6.39
CA PRO A 146 10.24 -0.22 6.69
C PRO A 146 10.82 -1.50 7.31
N ALA A 147 12.14 -1.70 7.24
CA ALA A 147 12.82 -2.90 7.75
C ALA A 147 12.56 -3.17 9.25
N ASP A 148 12.42 -2.12 10.06
CA ASP A 148 12.05 -2.23 11.47
C ASP A 148 10.57 -2.55 11.73
N ARG A 149 9.75 -2.58 10.67
CA ARG A 149 8.31 -2.87 10.69
C ARG A 149 7.53 -1.96 11.65
N ALA A 150 7.93 -0.69 11.77
CA ALA A 150 7.24 0.25 12.63
C ALA A 150 5.81 0.58 12.17
N TRP A 151 5.52 0.40 10.87
CA TRP A 151 4.21 0.61 10.25
C TRP A 151 4.08 -0.25 8.98
N CYS A 152 2.88 -0.35 8.43
CA CYS A 152 2.63 -0.93 7.12
C CYS A 152 1.47 -0.21 6.42
N VAL A 153 1.64 0.11 5.14
CA VAL A 153 0.58 0.59 4.24
C VAL A 153 0.19 -0.56 3.32
N THR A 154 -1.10 -0.85 3.19
CA THR A 154 -1.66 -1.89 2.33
C THR A 154 -2.65 -1.26 1.35
N CYS A 155 -2.46 -1.48 0.06
CA CYS A 155 -3.26 -0.90 -1.03
C CYS A 155 -3.53 -1.97 -2.09
N ASP A 156 -4.53 -2.83 -1.85
CA ASP A 156 -4.94 -3.81 -2.86
C ASP A 156 -5.67 -3.12 -4.03
N VAL A 157 -5.83 -3.82 -5.13
CA VAL A 157 -6.50 -3.31 -6.34
C VAL A 157 -8.04 -3.27 -6.23
N ASP A 158 -8.60 -3.97 -5.24
CA ASP A 158 -10.05 -4.13 -5.07
C ASP A 158 -10.72 -2.99 -4.24
N PRO A 159 -10.18 -2.52 -3.10
CA PRO A 159 -10.78 -1.45 -2.30
C PRO A 159 -10.45 -0.05 -2.81
N HIS A 160 -11.36 0.89 -2.55
CA HIS A 160 -11.20 2.31 -2.87
C HIS A 160 -10.32 3.10 -1.88
N PHE A 161 -9.60 2.40 -1.01
CA PHE A 161 -8.79 2.97 0.07
C PHE A 161 -7.53 2.13 0.29
N ALA A 162 -6.49 2.77 0.84
CA ALA A 162 -5.34 2.08 1.42
C ALA A 162 -5.50 1.99 2.94
N THR A 163 -5.17 0.84 3.53
CA THR A 163 -5.14 0.64 4.98
C THR A 163 -3.75 0.93 5.54
N ILE A 164 -3.68 1.61 6.67
CA ILE A 164 -2.43 2.00 7.32
C ILE A 164 -2.45 1.48 8.75
N GLY A 165 -1.50 0.63 9.10
CA GLY A 165 -1.26 0.18 10.48
C GLY A 165 0.04 0.80 11.00
N GLY A 166 0.03 1.31 12.24
CA GLY A 166 1.22 1.89 12.85
C GLY A 166 1.05 2.21 14.34
N SER A 167 1.98 3.00 14.87
CA SER A 167 1.87 3.49 16.25
C SER A 167 0.70 4.47 16.40
N ALA A 168 0.21 4.63 17.63
CA ALA A 168 -0.88 5.58 17.90
C ALA A 168 -0.53 7.03 17.51
N GLU A 169 0.74 7.43 17.67
CA GLU A 169 1.23 8.77 17.32
C GLU A 169 1.27 8.98 15.80
N ALA A 170 1.73 7.98 15.05
CA ALA A 170 1.76 8.00 13.59
C ALA A 170 0.33 8.15 13.04
N ILE A 171 -0.59 7.30 13.50
CA ILE A 171 -1.99 7.32 13.04
C ILE A 171 -2.68 8.64 13.38
N ALA A 172 -2.52 9.15 14.61
CA ALA A 172 -3.11 10.43 15.00
C ALA A 172 -2.59 11.60 14.14
N THR A 173 -1.31 11.56 13.76
CA THR A 173 -0.73 12.57 12.86
C THR A 173 -1.31 12.49 11.46
N LEU A 174 -1.42 11.27 10.90
CA LEU A 174 -1.98 11.07 9.57
C LEU A 174 -3.44 11.51 9.47
N VAL A 175 -4.27 11.19 10.47
CA VAL A 175 -5.69 11.62 10.54
C VAL A 175 -5.83 13.15 10.61
N ALA A 176 -4.80 13.86 11.09
CA ALA A 176 -4.79 15.31 11.14
C ALA A 176 -4.28 15.98 9.84
N LEU A 177 -3.81 15.21 8.85
CA LEU A 177 -3.34 15.75 7.58
C LEU A 177 -4.51 16.31 6.76
N GLN A 178 -4.29 17.48 6.16
CA GLN A 178 -5.28 18.13 5.29
C GLN A 178 -5.03 17.90 3.81
N GLU A 179 -3.84 17.41 3.45
CA GLU A 179 -3.43 17.15 2.06
C GLU A 179 -4.05 15.87 1.50
N VAL A 180 -4.44 14.95 2.37
CA VAL A 180 -5.03 13.64 2.04
C VAL A 180 -6.20 13.32 2.97
N ASP A 181 -7.14 12.52 2.51
CA ASP A 181 -8.31 12.12 3.29
C ASP A 181 -8.02 10.84 4.09
N VAL A 182 -7.58 11.01 5.33
CA VAL A 182 -7.30 9.89 6.25
C VAL A 182 -8.31 9.86 7.38
N VAL A 183 -8.89 8.69 7.62
CA VAL A 183 -9.83 8.44 8.71
C VAL A 183 -9.35 7.33 9.63
N GLU A 184 -9.63 7.44 10.93
CA GLU A 184 -9.41 6.32 11.85
C GLU A 184 -10.19 5.09 11.41
N ASP A 185 -9.61 3.92 11.66
CA ASP A 185 -10.17 2.66 11.24
C ASP A 185 -10.07 1.61 12.35
N ASP A 186 -11.09 0.75 12.43
CA ASP A 186 -11.12 -0.37 13.35
C ASP A 186 -10.86 -1.65 12.55
N PRO A 187 -9.73 -2.34 12.76
CA PRO A 187 -9.35 -3.49 11.96
C PRO A 187 -10.27 -4.71 12.17
N ASP A 188 -11.10 -4.71 13.21
CA ASP A 188 -12.09 -5.76 13.49
C ASP A 188 -13.47 -5.46 12.88
N ARG A 189 -13.62 -4.30 12.22
CA ARG A 189 -14.86 -3.86 11.58
C ARG A 189 -14.66 -3.70 10.09
N GLU A 190 -15.60 -4.22 9.33
CA GLU A 190 -15.60 -4.06 7.88
C GLU A 190 -15.93 -2.60 7.53
N PRO A 191 -15.08 -1.92 6.75
CA PRO A 191 -15.37 -0.57 6.28
C PRO A 191 -16.48 -0.59 5.22
N PRO A 192 -17.06 0.57 4.88
CA PRO A 192 -17.98 0.66 3.76
C PRO A 192 -17.25 0.34 2.44
N TYR A 193 -17.92 -0.36 1.52
CA TYR A 193 -17.44 -0.62 0.15
C TYR A 193 -18.50 -0.21 -0.86
N TYR A 194 -18.05 0.19 -2.05
CA TYR A 194 -18.89 0.30 -3.23
C TYR A 194 -19.38 -1.08 -3.71
N TYR A 195 -20.47 -1.12 -4.47
CA TYR A 195 -21.06 -2.33 -5.06
C TYR A 195 -20.71 -2.48 -6.55
#